data_AF-B7PHY3-F1
#
_entry.id   AF-B7PHY3-F1
#
_cell.length_a   1.000
_cell.length_b   1.000
_cell.length_c   1.000
_cell.angle_alpha   90.00
_cell.angle_beta   90.00
_cell.angle_gamma   90.00
#
_symmetry.space_group_name_H-M   'P 1'
#
loop_
_entity.id
_entity.type
_entity.pdbx_description
1 polymer ?
#
loop_
_entity_poly.entity_id
_entity_poly.type
_entity_poly.pdbx_seq_one_letter_code
_entity_poly.pdbx_strand_id
1 'polypeptide(L)'
;MILRFAVLLALGAGLVAPSHVVERRAASSGTGGDLKIVCYYSNWAVYRPSLAKFTPQNINPYLCTHIIYAFAGFNKRYELKPYDPYNDVEQGMVPVSFSQMLHE
;
A
#
# COMPACT_ATOMS: atom_id res chain seq x y z
N MET A 1 31.26 15.75 -44.04
CA MET A 1 30.28 16.12 -42.98
C MET A 1 29.08 15.17 -42.88
N ILE A 2 29.14 13.94 -43.40
CA ILE A 2 27.99 12.98 -43.36
C ILE A 2 28.31 11.77 -42.45
N LEU A 3 29.59 11.40 -42.32
CA LEU A 3 30.01 10.24 -41.52
C LEU A 3 30.00 10.46 -39.99
N ARG A 4 29.87 11.70 -39.51
CA ARG A 4 29.72 12.00 -38.06
C ARG A 4 28.28 11.94 -37.56
N PHE A 5 27.29 12.06 -38.43
CA PHE A 5 25.88 11.96 -38.06
C PHE A 5 25.41 10.50 -37.90
N ALA A 6 26.00 9.56 -38.64
CA ALA A 6 25.66 8.14 -38.54
C ALA A 6 26.06 7.51 -37.19
N VAL A 7 27.15 7.98 -36.57
CA VAL A 7 27.62 7.45 -35.27
C VAL A 7 26.73 7.92 -34.10
N LEU A 8 26.10 9.09 -34.22
CA LEU A 8 25.22 9.64 -33.18
C LEU A 8 23.86 8.92 -33.10
N LEU A 9 23.44 8.20 -34.14
CA LEU A 9 22.20 7.41 -34.11
C LEU A 9 22.36 6.03 -33.45
N ALA A 10 23.60 5.58 -33.19
CA ALA A 10 23.88 4.22 -32.71
C ALA A 10 24.11 4.09 -31.19
N LEU A 11 24.02 5.18 -30.40
CA LEU A 11 24.40 5.16 -28.96
C LEU A 11 23.26 5.52 -27.98
N GLY A 12 22.00 5.48 -28.41
CA GLY A 12 20.89 5.95 -27.57
C GLY A 12 19.78 4.95 -27.23
N ALA A 13 19.77 3.75 -27.81
CA ALA A 13 18.78 2.72 -27.49
C ALA A 13 19.26 1.87 -26.30
N GLY A 14 19.54 2.52 -25.17
CA GLY A 14 19.69 1.83 -23.89
C GLY A 14 18.32 1.32 -23.48
N LEU A 15 18.19 -0.01 -23.41
CA LEU A 15 17.05 -0.76 -22.88
C LEU A 15 16.33 0.02 -21.76
N VAL A 16 15.13 0.52 -22.05
CA VAL A 16 14.14 0.72 -21.01
C VAL A 16 13.74 -0.70 -20.58
N ALA A 17 14.36 -1.20 -19.52
CA ALA A 17 13.86 -2.39 -18.85
C ALA A 17 12.40 -2.10 -18.49
N PRO A 18 11.43 -2.96 -18.90
CA PRO A 18 10.07 -2.77 -18.42
C PRO A 18 10.13 -2.83 -16.89
N SER A 19 9.55 -1.83 -16.25
CA SER A 19 9.23 -1.86 -14.82
C SER A 19 8.78 -3.25 -14.45
N HIS A 20 9.27 -3.80 -13.34
CA HIS A 20 8.82 -5.06 -12.76
C HIS A 20 7.29 -5.17 -12.88
N VAL A 21 6.81 -5.84 -13.93
CA VAL A 21 5.44 -6.28 -14.00
C VAL A 21 5.42 -7.42 -13.00
N VAL A 22 4.90 -7.14 -11.81
CA VAL A 22 4.51 -8.17 -10.86
C VAL A 22 3.35 -8.90 -11.52
N GLU A 23 3.68 -9.87 -12.40
CA GLU A 23 2.71 -10.76 -13.02
C GLU A 23 1.98 -11.48 -11.88
N ARG A 24 0.67 -11.26 -11.77
CA ARG A 24 -0.13 -12.03 -10.82
C ARG A 24 -0.12 -13.46 -11.31
N ARG A 25 0.58 -14.35 -10.62
CA ARG A 25 0.31 -15.79 -10.76
C ARG A 25 -1.15 -15.99 -10.39
N ALA A 26 -1.99 -16.23 -11.39
CA ALA A 26 -3.32 -16.79 -11.16
C ALA A 26 -3.08 -18.14 -10.49
N ALA A 27 -3.32 -18.23 -9.18
CA ALA A 27 -3.23 -19.52 -8.53
C ALA A 27 -4.34 -20.39 -9.12
N SER A 28 -3.94 -21.53 -9.67
CA SER A 28 -4.85 -22.53 -10.20
C SER A 28 -5.85 -22.91 -9.12
N SER A 29 -7.13 -22.62 -9.37
CA SER A 29 -8.27 -23.03 -8.57
C SER A 29 -8.28 -24.55 -8.43
N GLY A 30 -7.80 -25.03 -7.30
CA GLY A 30 -7.98 -26.39 -6.82
C GLY A 30 -8.50 -26.27 -5.39
N THR A 31 -9.81 -26.50 -5.21
CA THR A 31 -10.66 -26.17 -4.05
C THR A 31 -11.14 -24.71 -4.00
N GLY A 32 -12.45 -24.52 -4.19
CA GLY A 32 -13.11 -23.23 -4.43
C GLY A 32 -13.22 -22.34 -3.20
N GLY A 33 -12.19 -21.54 -2.96
CA GLY A 33 -12.27 -20.33 -2.15
C GLY A 33 -11.53 -19.20 -2.87
N ASP A 34 -12.14 -18.02 -2.96
CA ASP A 34 -11.46 -16.83 -3.46
C ASP A 34 -10.19 -16.58 -2.65
N LEU A 35 -9.03 -16.55 -3.32
CA LEU A 35 -7.74 -16.24 -2.69
C LEU A 35 -7.82 -14.85 -2.04
N LYS A 36 -7.54 -14.79 -0.75
CA LYS A 36 -7.52 -13.54 0.00
C LYS A 36 -6.08 -13.03 0.11
N ILE A 37 -5.84 -11.82 -0.40
CA ILE A 37 -4.63 -11.03 -0.16
C ILE A 37 -4.96 -10.02 0.93
N VAL A 38 -4.32 -10.13 2.09
CA VAL A 38 -4.54 -9.28 3.26
C VAL A 38 -3.36 -8.36 3.45
N CYS A 39 -3.59 -7.05 3.44
CA CYS A 39 -2.56 -6.04 3.59
C CYS A 39 -2.71 -5.31 4.91
N TYR A 40 -1.61 -5.17 5.66
CA TYR A 40 -1.60 -4.37 6.88
C TYR A 40 -1.11 -2.96 6.56
N TYR A 41 -1.88 -1.96 6.98
CA TYR A 41 -1.44 -0.56 6.98
C TYR A 41 -1.09 -0.15 8.40
N SER A 42 0.17 0.22 8.63
CA SER A 42 0.63 0.72 9.93
C SER A 42 0.38 2.22 10.05
N ASN A 43 -0.36 2.65 11.08
CA ASN A 43 -0.74 4.05 11.29
C ASN A 43 0.46 4.99 11.47
N TRP A 44 1.55 4.51 12.05
CA TRP A 44 2.79 5.30 12.19
C TRP A 44 3.56 5.54 10.88
N ALA A 45 3.16 4.92 9.76
CA ALA A 45 3.84 5.11 8.48
C ALA A 45 3.74 6.55 7.94
N VAL A 46 2.75 7.33 8.42
CA VAL A 46 2.60 8.76 8.15
C VAL A 46 3.77 9.61 8.68
N TYR A 47 4.46 9.13 9.71
CA TYR A 47 5.54 9.85 10.38
C TYR A 47 6.92 9.56 9.79
N ARG A 48 7.03 8.63 8.84
CA ARG A 48 8.31 8.36 8.17
C ARG A 48 8.76 9.59 7.37
N PRO A 49 10.07 9.90 7.35
CA PRO A 49 10.56 11.08 6.66
C PRO A 49 10.55 10.90 5.14
N SER A 50 10.38 12.02 4.43
CA SER A 50 10.61 12.14 2.99
C SER A 50 9.84 11.07 2.19
N LEU A 51 10.50 10.43 1.21
CA LEU A 51 9.93 9.44 0.29
C LEU A 51 9.38 8.18 0.99
N ALA A 52 9.73 7.95 2.25
CA ALA A 52 9.22 6.81 3.02
C ALA A 52 7.89 7.11 3.73
N LYS A 53 7.43 8.37 3.74
CA LYS A 53 6.11 8.76 4.26
C LYS A 53 5.02 8.03 3.47
N PHE A 54 4.15 7.35 4.19
CA PHE A 54 3.13 6.51 3.57
C PHE A 54 1.78 6.70 4.28
N THR A 55 0.81 7.27 3.56
CA THR A 55 -0.56 7.52 3.99
C THR A 55 -1.53 6.53 3.33
N PRO A 56 -2.79 6.43 3.79
CA PRO A 56 -3.76 5.54 3.15
C PRO A 56 -3.96 5.82 1.65
N GLN A 57 -3.77 7.07 1.21
CA GLN A 57 -3.86 7.48 -0.19
C GLN A 57 -2.75 6.89 -1.06
N ASN A 58 -1.65 6.40 -0.47
CA ASN A 58 -0.59 5.72 -1.20
C ASN A 58 -0.89 4.23 -1.44
N ILE A 59 -1.94 3.67 -0.85
CA ILE A 59 -2.33 2.27 -1.04
C ILE A 59 -3.05 2.13 -2.38
N ASN A 60 -2.57 1.22 -3.24
CA ASN A 60 -3.30 0.81 -4.43
C ASN A 60 -4.40 -0.19 -4.04
N PRO A 61 -5.69 0.18 -4.13
CA PRO A 61 -6.80 -0.65 -3.62
C PRO A 61 -6.99 -1.94 -4.40
N TYR A 62 -6.44 -2.06 -5.61
CA TYR A 62 -6.58 -3.26 -6.43
C TYR A 62 -5.60 -4.36 -6.04
N LEU A 63 -4.54 -4.08 -5.28
CA LEU A 63 -3.52 -5.06 -4.89
C LEU A 63 -3.97 -5.99 -3.75
N CYS A 64 -4.87 -5.51 -2.88
CA CYS A 64 -5.30 -6.19 -1.68
C CYS A 64 -6.78 -6.54 -1.78
N THR A 65 -7.18 -7.70 -1.29
CA THR A 65 -8.60 -8.04 -1.11
C THR A 65 -9.16 -7.52 0.21
N HIS A 66 -8.28 -7.39 1.21
CA HIS A 66 -8.60 -6.90 2.55
C HIS A 66 -7.46 -6.00 3.03
N ILE A 67 -7.80 -4.91 3.70
CA ILE A 67 -6.83 -4.01 4.33
C ILE A 67 -7.15 -3.95 5.82
N ILE A 68 -6.15 -4.21 6.66
CA ILE A 68 -6.23 -4.11 8.10
C ILE A 68 -5.50 -2.84 8.53
N TYR A 69 -6.24 -1.89 9.10
CA TYR A 69 -5.65 -0.74 9.77
C TYR A 69 -5.04 -1.20 11.09
N ALA A 70 -3.76 -0.92 11.30
CA ALA A 70 -3.02 -1.39 12.45
C ALA A 70 -2.25 -0.23 13.10
N PHE A 71 -2.27 -0.05 14.42
CA PHE A 71 -2.87 -0.92 15.45
C PHE A 71 -3.88 -0.13 16.29
N ALA A 72 -4.81 -0.84 16.92
CA ALA A 72 -5.53 -0.33 18.08
C ALA A 72 -4.74 -0.65 19.36
N GLY A 73 -4.97 0.13 20.41
CA GLY A 73 -4.43 -0.14 21.75
C GLY A 73 -5.53 -0.57 22.71
N PHE A 74 -5.11 -0.95 23.93
CA PHE A 74 -6.01 -1.13 25.06
C PHE A 74 -5.76 -0.05 26.12
N ASN A 75 -6.80 0.34 26.84
CA ASN A 75 -6.66 1.14 28.06
C ASN A 75 -6.46 0.22 29.29
N LYS A 76 -6.32 0.83 30.48
CA LYS A 76 -6.14 0.09 31.74
C LYS A 76 -7.35 -0.77 32.15
N ARG A 77 -8.50 -0.57 31.51
CA ARG A 77 -9.75 -1.33 31.72
C ARG A 77 -9.96 -2.40 30.64
N TYR A 78 -8.95 -2.66 29.80
CA TYR A 78 -9.02 -3.61 28.67
C TYR A 78 -10.04 -3.23 27.60
N GLU A 79 -10.41 -1.95 27.50
CA GLU A 79 -11.25 -1.45 26.42
C GLU A 79 -10.37 -1.03 25.24
N LEU A 80 -10.86 -1.26 24.02
CA LEU A 80 -10.18 -0.80 22.80
C LEU A 80 -10.11 0.72 22.77
N LYS A 81 -8.96 1.23 22.35
CA LYS A 81 -8.73 2.65 22.14
C LYS A 81 -7.88 2.87 20.88
N PRO A 82 -7.93 4.07 20.29
CA PRO A 82 -6.92 4.47 19.31
C PRO A 82 -5.50 4.29 19.85
N TYR A 83 -4.59 3.85 19.00
CA TYR A 83 -3.19 3.77 19.37
C TYR A 83 -2.56 5.17 19.37
N ASP A 84 -2.89 5.96 18.35
CA ASP A 84 -2.49 7.36 18.20
C ASP A 84 -3.73 8.24 17.98
N PRO A 85 -4.31 8.83 19.04
CA PRO A 85 -5.54 9.61 18.93
C PRO A 85 -5.46 10.78 17.94
N TYR A 86 -4.29 11.41 17.81
CA TYR A 86 -4.10 12.54 16.90
C TYR A 86 -4.27 12.09 15.44
N ASN A 87 -3.55 11.03 15.06
CA ASN A 87 -3.60 10.55 13.68
C ASN A 87 -4.87 9.76 13.38
N ASP A 88 -5.30 8.91 14.32
CA ASP A 88 -6.39 7.97 14.14
C ASP A 88 -7.76 8.68 14.18
N VAL A 89 -7.92 9.72 15.02
CA VAL A 89 -9.21 10.41 15.26
C VAL A 89 -9.21 11.83 14.69
N GLU A 90 -8.29 12.69 15.12
CA GLU A 90 -8.33 14.13 14.76
C GLU A 90 -8.05 14.35 13.28
N GLN A 91 -7.09 13.62 12.70
CA GLN A 91 -6.78 13.66 11.27
C GLN A 91 -7.71 12.77 10.43
N GLY A 92 -8.60 11.99 11.06
CA GLY A 92 -9.56 11.13 10.36
C GLY A 92 -8.92 10.03 9.51
N MET A 93 -7.74 9.54 9.86
CA MET A 93 -7.05 8.52 9.08
C MET A 93 -7.67 7.12 9.20
N VAL A 94 -8.42 6.84 10.27
CA VAL A 94 -9.21 5.61 10.35
C VAL A 94 -10.45 5.81 9.46
N PRO A 95 -10.61 5.03 8.38
CA PRO A 95 -11.80 5.12 7.56
C PRO A 95 -13.02 4.85 8.44
N VAL A 96 -14.05 5.69 8.36
CA VAL A 96 -15.33 5.57 9.09
C VAL A 96 -16.00 4.19 8.94
N SER A 97 -15.63 3.40 7.93
CA SER A 97 -16.05 2.00 7.80
C SER A 97 -15.52 1.08 8.92
N PHE A 98 -14.36 1.40 9.51
CA PHE A 98 -13.79 0.65 10.63
C PHE A 98 -14.48 1.00 11.96
N SER A 99 -15.04 2.21 12.08
CA SER A 99 -15.88 2.59 13.22
C SER A 99 -17.12 1.68 13.34
N GLN A 100 -17.63 1.20 12.20
CA GLN A 100 -18.75 0.25 12.18
C GLN A 100 -18.35 -1.17 12.64
N MET A 101 -17.07 -1.52 12.62
CA MET A 101 -16.58 -2.80 13.18
C MET A 101 -16.55 -2.81 14.71
N LEU A 102 -16.64 -1.64 15.36
CA LEU A 102 -16.80 -1.51 16.81
C LEU A 102 -18.28 -1.44 17.23
N HIS A 103 -19.21 -1.50 16.26
CA HIS A 103 -20.65 -1.36 16.48
C HIS A 103 -21.47 -2.60 16.08
N GLU A 104 -20.81 -3.74 15.83
CA GLU A 104 -21.45 -5.07 15.81
C GLU A 104 -21.01 -5.91 17.01
#